data_AF-A0A314KZQ0-F1
#
_entry.id   AF-A0A314KZQ0-F1
#
_cell.length_a   1.000
_cell.length_b   1.000
_cell.length_c   1.000
_cell.angle_alpha   90.00
_cell.angle_beta   90.00
_cell.angle_gamma   90.00
#
_symmetry.space_group_name_H-M   'P 1'
#
loop_
_entity.id
_entity.type
_entity.pdbx_description
1 polymer ?
#
loop_
_entity_poly.entity_id
_entity_poly.type
_entity_poly.pdbx_seq_one_letter_code
_entity_poly.pdbx_strand_id
1 'polypeptide(L)'
;KNISFSLDLQKKKRQQNKVELHDATVHLKQLQKNRLKGNGGDNGEEAFITVEPTKFKRLGEKTTLRSDLATALDIRGFQRITRFNHCDVDQIKKEISENDIPVSYSGGGVPEKSIRKASLEEILCRLLSFLKPETFVGAVKAINQKILSVLDESESGRVDVGMFFAVIAPICGGPPDKRKRFAYEALLWRPVNEGSNQIRKTDAQRYIKLLRAIYIPSHGTSEMLEIHGDTDTSLVSLAEFLVMFDDPDWGFGIMSTLLKLEIGDRNRHGSHVCATCRYPIIGPRFKEMKSHFSLCGQCYSEGKVPPSYKQEAYKFKEYANEAEALKDKCLWFGLHSKGSSPTAA
;
A
#
# COMPACT_ATOMS: atom_id res chain seq x y z
N LYS A 1 -13.97 15.33 -37.28
CA LYS A 1 -14.67 14.38 -36.35
C LYS A 1 -13.77 13.87 -35.21
N ASN A 2 -12.49 13.56 -35.43
CA ASN A 2 -11.59 13.04 -34.37
C ASN A 2 -11.17 14.04 -33.28
N ILE A 3 -11.13 15.35 -33.58
CA ILE A 3 -10.73 16.38 -32.59
C ILE A 3 -11.84 16.63 -31.55
N SER A 4 -13.12 16.56 -31.96
CA SER A 4 -14.28 16.71 -31.06
C SER A 4 -14.34 15.59 -30.02
N PHE A 5 -14.06 14.35 -30.43
CA PHE A 5 -14.10 13.19 -29.54
C PHE A 5 -13.01 13.23 -28.47
N SER A 6 -11.81 13.72 -28.82
CA SER A 6 -10.69 13.91 -27.88
C SER A 6 -11.01 14.98 -26.82
N LEU A 7 -11.62 16.09 -27.23
CA LEU A 7 -12.05 17.16 -26.32
C LEU A 7 -13.16 16.69 -25.35
N ASP A 8 -14.09 15.88 -25.83
CA ASP A 8 -15.14 15.31 -24.98
C ASP A 8 -14.60 14.27 -23.99
N LEU A 9 -13.60 13.48 -24.38
CA LEU A 9 -12.89 12.59 -23.46
C LEU A 9 -12.13 13.36 -22.38
N GLN A 10 -11.46 14.46 -22.75
CA GLN A 10 -10.76 15.32 -21.80
C GLN A 10 -11.72 16.03 -20.84
N LYS A 11 -12.87 16.50 -21.34
CA LYS A 11 -13.94 17.07 -20.51
C LYS A 11 -14.51 16.02 -19.54
N LYS A 12 -14.79 14.80 -20.01
CA LYS A 12 -15.25 13.69 -19.15
C LYS A 12 -14.22 13.32 -18.07
N LYS A 13 -12.94 13.21 -18.42
CA LYS A 13 -11.85 12.98 -17.43
C LYS A 13 -11.75 14.11 -16.41
N ARG A 14 -11.86 15.38 -16.83
CA ARG A 14 -11.87 16.54 -15.92
C ARG A 14 -13.09 16.53 -15.00
N GLN A 15 -14.27 16.19 -15.51
CA GLN A 15 -15.49 16.09 -14.71
C GLN A 15 -15.39 14.94 -13.69
N GLN A 16 -14.87 13.79 -14.11
CA GLN A 16 -14.63 12.63 -13.26
C GLN A 16 -13.62 12.94 -12.15
N ASN A 17 -12.51 13.61 -12.47
CA ASN A 17 -11.55 14.09 -11.45
C ASN A 17 -12.18 15.10 -10.47
N LYS A 18 -13.09 15.97 -10.93
CA LYS A 18 -13.80 16.92 -10.04
C LYS A 18 -14.77 16.22 -9.08
N VAL A 19 -15.48 15.20 -9.57
CA VAL A 19 -16.37 14.37 -8.74
C VAL A 19 -15.56 13.56 -7.73
N GLU A 20 -14.45 12.94 -8.16
CA GLU A 20 -13.55 12.19 -7.27
C GLU A 20 -12.90 13.10 -6.21
N LEU A 21 -12.52 14.33 -6.56
CA LEU A 21 -12.01 15.32 -5.61
C LEU A 21 -13.10 15.75 -4.62
N HIS A 22 -14.35 15.92 -5.09
CA HIS A 22 -15.48 16.28 -4.23
C HIS A 22 -15.78 15.17 -3.23
N ASP A 23 -15.88 13.93 -3.70
CA ASP A 23 -16.13 12.75 -2.86
C ASP A 23 -15.00 12.55 -1.83
N ALA A 24 -13.74 12.75 -2.23
CA ALA A 24 -12.59 12.70 -1.33
C ALA A 24 -12.58 13.84 -0.29
N THR A 25 -13.03 15.04 -0.67
CA THR A 25 -13.13 16.19 0.24
C THR A 25 -14.26 16.01 1.25
N VAL A 26 -15.40 15.47 0.81
CA VAL A 26 -16.52 15.08 1.68
C VAL A 26 -16.07 14.00 2.66
N HIS A 27 -15.33 13.00 2.18
CA HIS A 27 -14.76 11.93 3.01
C HIS A 27 -13.82 12.48 4.10
N LEU A 28 -12.91 13.39 3.76
CA LEU A 28 -12.01 14.03 4.73
C LEU A 28 -12.77 14.88 5.77
N LYS A 29 -13.77 15.66 5.34
CA LYS A 29 -14.60 16.48 6.25
C LYS A 29 -15.42 15.62 7.21
N GLN A 30 -15.95 14.48 6.75
CA GLN A 30 -16.74 13.58 7.59
C GLN A 30 -15.85 12.82 8.58
N LEU A 31 -14.67 12.37 8.15
CA LEU A 31 -13.67 11.76 9.05
C LEU A 31 -13.19 12.75 10.12
N GLN A 32 -12.97 14.01 9.76
CA GLN A 32 -12.64 15.07 10.72
C GLN A 32 -13.82 15.35 11.68
N LYS A 33 -15.05 15.41 11.18
CA LYS A 33 -16.26 15.59 12.01
C LYS A 33 -16.48 14.43 12.99
N ASN A 34 -16.14 13.20 12.59
CA ASN A 34 -16.23 12.02 13.46
C ASN A 34 -15.06 11.93 14.45
N ARG A 35 -13.86 12.42 14.10
CA ARG A 35 -12.73 12.54 15.04
C ARG A 35 -12.96 13.63 16.10
N LEU A 36 -13.59 14.75 15.73
CA LEU A 36 -13.86 15.86 16.64
C LEU A 36 -15.01 15.59 17.63
N LYS A 37 -15.88 14.60 17.35
CA LYS A 37 -16.91 14.15 18.30
C LYS A 37 -16.41 13.15 19.35
N GLY A 38 -15.10 12.88 19.39
CA GLY A 38 -14.50 11.85 20.24
C GLY A 38 -14.30 12.22 21.71
N ASN A 39 -14.64 13.43 22.16
CA ASN A 39 -14.56 13.80 23.59
C ASN A 39 -15.77 14.65 23.99
N GLY A 40 -16.74 14.01 24.65
CA GLY A 40 -17.78 14.70 25.44
C GLY A 40 -19.20 14.64 24.87
N GLY A 41 -20.01 13.74 25.44
CA GLY A 41 -21.41 14.02 25.80
C GLY A 41 -22.50 13.96 24.72
N ASP A 42 -23.34 12.94 24.89
CA ASP A 42 -24.82 12.99 24.88
C ASP A 42 -25.57 12.44 23.63
N ASN A 43 -26.31 11.35 23.89
CA ASN A 43 -27.35 10.69 23.09
C ASN A 43 -27.20 10.64 21.55
N GLY A 44 -26.22 9.86 21.09
CA GLY A 44 -26.27 9.26 19.76
C GLY A 44 -25.75 7.83 19.85
N GLU A 45 -26.53 6.84 19.42
CA GLU A 45 -26.07 5.46 19.27
C GLU A 45 -24.69 5.45 18.61
N GLU A 46 -23.71 4.79 19.23
CA GLU A 46 -22.38 4.64 18.64
C GLU A 46 -22.53 4.15 17.19
N ALA A 47 -22.05 4.92 16.21
CA ALA A 47 -22.25 4.59 14.80
C ALA A 47 -21.62 3.23 14.41
N PHE A 48 -20.69 2.74 15.22
CA PHE A 48 -20.02 1.45 15.09
C PHE A 48 -19.40 1.01 16.41
N ILE A 49 -19.16 -0.28 16.54
CA ILE A 49 -18.27 -0.86 17.55
C ILE A 49 -16.95 -1.28 16.90
N THR A 50 -15.86 -1.19 17.65
CA THR A 50 -14.55 -1.71 17.23
C THR A 50 -14.38 -3.11 17.77
N VAL A 51 -14.06 -4.05 16.89
CA VAL A 51 -13.91 -5.47 17.21
C VAL A 51 -12.45 -5.87 17.09
N GLU A 52 -12.02 -6.80 17.94
CA GLU A 52 -10.67 -7.37 17.93
C GLU A 52 -10.35 -8.07 16.60
N PRO A 53 -9.11 -8.00 16.09
CA PRO A 53 -8.72 -8.62 14.81
C PRO A 53 -9.03 -10.11 14.71
N THR A 54 -8.86 -10.88 15.80
CA THR A 54 -9.06 -12.34 15.86
C THR A 54 -10.52 -12.76 15.59
N LYS A 55 -11.47 -11.85 15.79
CA LYS A 55 -12.90 -12.10 15.56
C LYS A 55 -13.29 -11.92 14.09
N PHE A 56 -12.40 -11.39 13.24
CA PHE A 56 -12.62 -11.27 11.80
C PHE A 56 -12.02 -12.48 11.07
N LYS A 57 -12.89 -13.43 10.72
CA LYS A 57 -12.50 -14.65 10.00
C LYS A 57 -12.66 -14.47 8.49
N ARG A 58 -11.71 -14.99 7.73
CA ARG A 58 -11.74 -14.98 6.25
C ARG A 58 -12.57 -16.13 5.71
N LEU A 59 -13.36 -15.87 4.68
CA LEU A 59 -13.95 -16.91 3.85
C LEU A 59 -12.99 -17.25 2.70
N GLY A 60 -12.05 -18.15 2.98
CA GLY A 60 -11.03 -18.61 2.04
C GLY A 60 -9.87 -17.64 1.83
N GLU A 61 -8.85 -18.11 1.10
CA GLU A 61 -7.57 -17.41 0.89
C GLU A 61 -7.68 -16.13 0.05
N LYS A 62 -8.73 -16.02 -0.77
CA LYS A 62 -8.96 -14.85 -1.62
C LYS A 62 -9.31 -13.59 -0.81
N THR A 63 -9.91 -13.77 0.35
CA THR A 63 -10.26 -12.67 1.26
C THR A 63 -8.99 -12.16 1.92
N THR A 64 -8.74 -10.86 1.81
CA THR A 64 -7.57 -10.21 2.40
C THR A 64 -7.68 -10.19 3.93
N LEU A 65 -6.56 -10.43 4.63
CA LEU A 65 -6.50 -10.29 6.09
C LEU A 65 -6.71 -8.83 6.49
N ARG A 66 -7.31 -8.62 7.66
CA ARG A 66 -7.57 -7.28 8.19
C ARG A 66 -6.28 -6.46 8.38
N SER A 67 -5.28 -7.07 9.01
CA SER A 67 -3.95 -6.47 9.24
C SER A 67 -3.30 -6.06 7.93
N ASP A 68 -3.26 -6.98 6.97
CA ASP A 68 -2.63 -6.76 5.67
C ASP A 68 -3.36 -5.65 4.91
N LEU A 69 -4.70 -5.63 4.98
CA LEU A 69 -5.45 -4.55 4.35
C LEU A 69 -5.15 -3.20 5.00
N ALA A 70 -5.02 -3.13 6.33
CA ALA A 70 -4.65 -1.89 7.02
C ALA A 70 -3.29 -1.37 6.53
N THR A 71 -2.27 -2.23 6.57
CA THR A 71 -0.91 -1.91 6.10
C THR A 71 -0.92 -1.50 4.62
N ALA A 72 -1.60 -2.25 3.75
CA ALA A 72 -1.65 -1.95 2.33
C ALA A 72 -2.42 -0.65 2.02
N LEU A 73 -3.48 -0.33 2.79
CA LEU A 73 -4.19 0.95 2.66
C LEU A 73 -3.32 2.13 3.08
N ASP A 74 -2.49 1.98 4.12
CA ASP A 74 -1.54 3.01 4.55
C ASP A 74 -0.45 3.24 3.49
N ILE A 75 0.11 2.16 2.94
CA ILE A 75 1.06 2.24 1.82
C ILE A 75 0.40 2.89 0.60
N ARG A 76 -0.86 2.52 0.28
CA ARG A 76 -1.60 3.09 -0.84
C ARG A 76 -1.90 4.57 -0.64
N GLY A 77 -2.20 4.98 0.60
CA GLY A 77 -2.34 6.37 0.99
C GLY A 77 -1.05 7.14 0.74
N PHE A 78 0.08 6.57 1.13
CA PHE A 78 1.40 7.15 0.88
C PHE A 78 1.71 7.28 -0.62
N GLN A 79 1.48 6.23 -1.42
CA GLN A 79 1.60 6.28 -2.88
C GLN A 79 0.78 7.41 -3.50
N ARG A 80 -0.44 7.66 -3.01
CA ARG A 80 -1.32 8.73 -3.53
C ARG A 80 -0.81 10.12 -3.18
N ILE A 81 -0.15 10.27 -2.03
CA ILE A 81 0.45 11.55 -1.60
C ILE A 81 1.72 11.81 -2.39
N THR A 82 2.63 10.84 -2.47
CA THR A 82 3.94 10.99 -3.13
C THR A 82 3.89 10.86 -4.64
N ARG A 83 2.83 10.23 -5.17
CA ARG A 83 2.64 9.89 -6.59
C ARG A 83 3.69 8.93 -7.14
N PHE A 84 4.39 8.19 -6.27
CA PHE A 84 5.37 7.18 -6.72
C PHE A 84 4.75 6.09 -7.60
N ASN A 85 3.46 5.79 -7.47
CA ASN A 85 2.76 4.87 -8.36
C ASN A 85 2.70 5.37 -9.83
N HIS A 86 3.06 6.63 -10.10
CA HIS A 86 3.21 7.20 -11.44
C HIS A 86 4.67 7.28 -11.91
N CYS A 87 5.64 7.02 -11.04
CA CYS A 87 7.05 6.94 -11.38
C CYS A 87 7.38 5.51 -11.76
N ASP A 88 7.50 5.22 -13.05
CA ASP A 88 7.88 3.88 -13.50
C ASP A 88 9.32 3.55 -13.07
N VAL A 89 9.56 2.34 -12.58
CA VAL A 89 10.88 1.92 -12.11
C VAL A 89 11.96 1.99 -13.21
N ASP A 90 11.60 1.79 -14.48
CA ASP A 90 12.56 1.94 -15.58
C ASP A 90 12.96 3.42 -15.78
N GLN A 91 12.04 4.36 -15.53
CA GLN A 91 12.33 5.80 -15.58
C GLN A 91 13.22 6.23 -14.41
N ILE A 92 12.96 5.71 -13.22
CA ILE A 92 13.79 5.95 -12.04
C ILE A 92 15.21 5.43 -12.29
N LYS A 93 15.34 4.21 -12.81
CA LYS A 93 16.63 3.62 -13.17
C LYS A 93 17.41 4.50 -14.14
N LYS A 94 16.74 4.99 -15.19
CA LYS A 94 17.33 5.89 -16.20
C LYS A 94 17.84 7.18 -15.56
N GLU A 95 17.01 7.83 -14.74
CA GLU A 95 17.37 9.08 -14.06
C GLU A 95 18.64 8.93 -13.22
N ILE A 96 18.81 7.78 -12.57
CA ILE A 96 19.97 7.51 -11.70
C ILE A 96 21.22 7.19 -12.52
N SER A 97 21.08 6.44 -13.62
CA SER A 97 22.22 6.08 -14.47
C SER A 97 22.77 7.24 -15.29
N GLU A 98 21.92 8.20 -15.67
CA GLU A 98 22.28 9.30 -16.58
C GLU A 98 22.76 10.55 -15.85
N ASN A 99 22.32 10.76 -14.62
CA ASN A 99 22.72 11.91 -13.82
C ASN A 99 23.77 11.46 -12.82
N ASP A 100 25.05 11.68 -13.15
CA ASP A 100 26.21 11.38 -12.29
C ASP A 100 25.99 11.98 -10.89
N ILE A 101 25.51 11.16 -9.96
CA ILE A 101 25.08 11.64 -8.65
C ILE A 101 26.36 12.04 -7.91
N PRO A 102 26.49 13.29 -7.42
CA PRO A 102 27.70 13.75 -6.77
C PRO A 102 27.80 13.12 -5.38
N VAL A 103 28.35 11.91 -5.34
CA VAL A 103 28.43 11.14 -4.12
C VAL A 103 29.67 11.52 -3.32
N SER A 104 29.54 11.68 -2.00
CA SER A 104 30.72 11.80 -1.13
C SER A 104 30.86 10.55 -0.26
N TYR A 105 32.11 10.11 -0.10
CA TYR A 105 32.50 9.07 0.84
C TYR A 105 32.63 9.68 2.23
N SER A 106 31.82 9.23 3.18
CA SER A 106 31.93 9.68 4.57
C SER A 106 33.14 9.00 5.22
N GLY A 107 34.07 9.80 5.77
CA GLY A 107 35.26 9.32 6.48
C GLY A 107 34.90 8.82 7.88
N GLY A 108 35.22 7.56 8.17
CA GLY A 108 34.95 6.90 9.45
C GLY A 108 34.56 5.42 9.34
N GLY A 109 34.54 4.85 8.13
CA GLY A 109 34.18 3.45 7.89
C GLY A 109 34.05 3.12 6.41
N VAL A 110 33.42 1.97 6.13
CA VAL A 110 33.14 1.44 4.78
C VAL A 110 32.59 2.54 3.86
N PRO A 111 33.04 2.64 2.59
CA PRO A 111 32.59 3.71 1.70
C PRO A 111 31.07 3.62 1.50
N GLU A 112 30.29 4.58 2.01
CA GLU A 112 28.87 4.69 1.71
C GLU A 112 28.67 5.74 0.63
N LYS A 113 28.02 5.35 -0.48
CA LYS A 113 27.61 6.31 -1.52
C LYS A 113 26.43 7.14 -1.00
N SER A 114 26.74 8.19 -0.24
CA SER A 114 25.75 9.05 0.40
C SER A 114 25.71 10.47 -0.18
N ILE A 115 24.51 11.04 -0.25
CA ILE A 115 24.30 12.46 -0.64
C ILE A 115 23.61 13.23 0.46
N ARG A 116 23.73 14.56 0.43
CA ARG A 116 22.94 15.43 1.31
C ARG A 116 21.45 15.33 0.95
N LYS A 117 20.57 15.44 1.95
CA LYS A 117 19.11 15.49 1.74
C LYS A 117 18.69 16.55 0.70
N ALA A 118 19.37 17.70 0.65
CA ALA A 118 19.13 18.73 -0.36
C ALA A 118 19.41 18.24 -1.79
N SER A 119 20.49 17.50 -2.01
CA SER A 119 20.80 16.90 -3.32
C SER A 119 19.79 15.81 -3.71
N LEU A 120 19.25 15.07 -2.72
CA LEU A 120 18.16 14.13 -2.97
C LEU A 120 16.87 14.85 -3.38
N GLU A 121 16.58 16.00 -2.78
CA GLU A 121 15.42 16.82 -3.16
C GLU A 121 15.50 17.29 -4.61
N GLU A 122 16.69 17.62 -5.13
CA GLU A 122 16.88 17.94 -6.55
C GLU A 122 16.55 16.75 -7.47
N ILE A 123 16.93 15.53 -7.06
CA ILE A 123 16.57 14.31 -7.80
C ILE A 123 15.05 14.10 -7.75
N LEU A 124 14.42 14.28 -6.58
CA LEU A 124 12.97 14.20 -6.43
C LEU A 124 12.25 15.24 -7.28
N CYS A 125 12.78 16.46 -7.39
CA CYS A 125 12.27 17.52 -8.26
C CYS A 125 12.19 17.06 -9.71
N ARG A 126 13.19 16.33 -10.21
CA ARG A 126 13.21 15.80 -11.58
C ARG A 126 12.22 14.64 -11.75
N LEU A 127 12.28 13.66 -10.83
CA LEU A 127 11.40 12.48 -10.83
C LEU A 127 9.90 12.83 -10.69
N LEU A 128 9.60 13.89 -9.96
CA LEU A 128 8.24 14.35 -9.66
C LEU A 128 7.91 15.67 -10.37
N SER A 129 8.62 16.01 -11.44
CA SER A 129 8.43 17.24 -12.22
C SER A 129 7.03 17.41 -12.82
N PHE A 130 6.27 16.32 -12.92
CA PHE A 130 4.86 16.33 -13.35
C PHE A 130 3.89 16.84 -12.27
N LEU A 131 4.35 17.03 -11.02
CA LEU A 131 3.55 17.56 -9.93
C LEU A 131 3.48 19.09 -9.97
N LYS A 132 2.35 19.62 -9.51
CA LYS A 132 2.25 21.05 -9.20
C LYS A 132 3.13 21.37 -7.98
N PRO A 133 3.68 22.59 -7.85
CA PRO A 133 4.55 22.97 -6.73
C PRO A 133 3.98 22.63 -5.35
N GLU A 134 2.70 22.95 -5.09
CA GLU A 134 2.02 22.64 -3.82
C GLU A 134 1.97 21.14 -3.52
N THR A 135 1.68 20.33 -4.54
CA THR A 135 1.64 18.86 -4.43
C THR A 135 3.05 18.29 -4.24
N PHE A 136 4.05 18.87 -4.90
CA PHE A 136 5.44 18.47 -4.77
C PHE A 136 5.94 18.68 -3.34
N VAL A 137 5.70 19.85 -2.75
CA VAL A 137 6.05 20.14 -1.34
C VAL A 137 5.39 19.12 -0.39
N GLY A 138 4.11 18.80 -0.63
CA GLY A 138 3.41 17.76 0.13
C GLY A 138 4.03 16.36 -0.01
N ALA A 139 4.44 15.99 -1.22
CA ALA A 139 5.10 14.73 -1.52
C ALA A 139 6.47 14.64 -0.82
N VAL A 140 7.33 15.64 -0.98
CA VAL A 140 8.66 15.70 -0.34
C VAL A 140 8.54 15.67 1.18
N LYS A 141 7.59 16.42 1.76
CA LYS A 141 7.33 16.37 3.21
C LYS A 141 6.98 14.97 3.68
N ALA A 142 6.11 14.26 2.96
CA ALA A 142 5.74 12.89 3.30
C ALA A 142 6.93 11.92 3.17
N ILE A 143 7.74 12.06 2.12
CA ILE A 143 8.97 11.27 1.91
C ILE A 143 9.95 11.50 3.06
N ASN A 144 10.17 12.76 3.45
CA ASN A 144 11.05 13.12 4.55
C ASN A 144 10.59 12.48 5.87
N GLN A 145 9.29 12.57 6.17
CA GLN A 145 8.73 12.08 7.42
C GLN A 145 8.68 10.55 7.53
N LYS A 146 8.40 9.85 6.42
CA LYS A 146 8.18 8.39 6.44
C LYS A 146 9.44 7.60 6.08
N ILE A 147 10.26 8.10 5.16
CA ILE A 147 11.41 7.39 4.61
C ILE A 147 12.71 7.97 5.15
N LEU A 148 12.96 9.27 4.95
CA LEU A 148 14.28 9.83 5.27
C LEU A 148 14.57 9.93 6.76
N SER A 149 13.54 10.03 7.60
CA SER A 149 13.66 9.94 9.06
C SER A 149 14.19 8.58 9.52
N VAL A 150 13.86 7.50 8.79
CA VAL A 150 14.32 6.14 9.08
C VAL A 150 15.70 5.87 8.47
N LEU A 151 15.96 6.41 7.27
CA LEU A 151 17.25 6.21 6.59
C LEU A 151 18.40 7.05 7.17
N ASP A 152 18.08 8.15 7.85
CA ASP A 152 19.04 9.06 8.50
C ASP A 152 18.72 9.17 10.00
N GLU A 153 18.69 8.01 10.67
CA GLU A 153 18.41 7.90 12.11
C GLU A 153 19.40 8.69 12.98
N SER A 154 20.65 8.82 12.52
CA SER A 154 21.70 9.61 13.19
C SER A 154 21.61 11.11 12.92
N GLU A 155 20.60 11.56 12.16
CA GLU A 155 20.38 12.96 11.77
C GLU A 155 21.61 13.62 11.13
N SER A 156 22.42 12.84 10.41
CA SER A 156 23.60 13.30 9.69
C SER A 156 23.29 14.27 8.55
N GLY A 157 22.03 14.33 8.11
CA GLY A 157 21.61 15.08 6.93
C GLY A 157 21.98 14.39 5.61
N ARG A 158 22.47 13.15 5.66
CA ARG A 158 22.91 12.36 4.50
C ARG A 158 22.10 11.08 4.37
N VAL A 159 21.99 10.58 3.15
CA VAL A 159 21.20 9.38 2.82
C VAL A 159 21.98 8.53 1.83
N ASP A 160 22.03 7.21 2.06
CA ASP A 160 22.52 6.23 1.10
C ASP A 160 21.55 6.14 -0.09
N VAL A 161 22.07 6.47 -1.27
CA VAL A 161 21.25 6.61 -2.49
C VAL A 161 20.70 5.26 -2.95
N GLY A 162 21.53 4.21 -2.93
CA GLY A 162 21.12 2.86 -3.31
C GLY A 162 20.03 2.34 -2.39
N MET A 163 20.18 2.56 -1.08
CA MET A 163 19.17 2.19 -0.09
C MET A 163 17.86 2.95 -0.28
N PHE A 164 17.93 4.27 -0.53
CA PHE A 164 16.73 5.08 -0.79
C PHE A 164 15.92 4.54 -1.98
N PHE A 165 16.60 4.30 -3.10
CA PHE A 165 15.92 3.79 -4.30
C PHE A 165 15.39 2.37 -4.14
N ALA A 166 16.14 1.52 -3.43
CA ALA A 166 15.67 0.17 -3.10
C ALA A 166 14.38 0.18 -2.27
N VAL A 167 14.27 1.12 -1.33
CA VAL A 167 13.12 1.26 -0.43
C VAL A 167 11.87 1.81 -1.14
N ILE A 168 12.01 2.72 -2.11
CA ILE A 168 10.84 3.24 -2.83
C ILE A 168 10.39 2.30 -3.95
N ALA A 169 11.28 1.49 -4.51
CA ALA A 169 11.00 0.63 -5.67
C ALA A 169 9.70 -0.21 -5.55
N PRO A 170 9.39 -0.87 -4.43
CA PRO A 170 8.17 -1.69 -4.31
C PRO A 170 6.87 -0.91 -4.51
N ILE A 171 6.87 0.39 -4.19
CA ILE A 171 5.70 1.26 -4.23
C ILE A 171 5.68 2.20 -5.45
N CYS A 172 6.66 2.06 -6.35
CA CYS A 172 6.71 2.78 -7.61
C CYS A 172 5.74 2.18 -8.66
N GLY A 173 5.63 2.81 -9.83
CA GLY A 173 4.90 2.27 -10.98
C GLY A 173 5.68 1.16 -11.69
N GLY A 174 4.97 0.37 -12.52
CA GLY A 174 5.54 -0.70 -13.35
C GLY A 174 5.17 -2.12 -12.88
N PRO A 175 5.56 -3.16 -13.63
CA PRO A 175 5.29 -4.56 -13.28
C PRO A 175 5.95 -4.99 -11.94
N PRO A 176 5.32 -5.85 -11.14
CA PRO A 176 5.84 -6.28 -9.83
C PRO A 176 7.26 -6.83 -9.89
N ASP A 177 7.56 -7.71 -10.85
CA ASP A 177 8.87 -8.33 -10.98
C ASP A 177 9.96 -7.32 -11.31
N LYS A 178 9.62 -6.25 -12.07
CA LYS A 178 10.55 -5.15 -12.33
C LYS A 178 10.82 -4.32 -11.09
N ARG A 179 9.79 -4.04 -10.28
CA ARG A 179 9.94 -3.30 -9.01
C ARG A 179 10.87 -4.04 -8.04
N LYS A 180 10.68 -5.35 -7.88
CA LYS A 180 11.54 -6.18 -7.02
C LYS A 180 12.98 -6.28 -7.55
N ARG A 181 13.14 -6.51 -8.87
CA ARG A 181 14.47 -6.53 -9.50
C ARG A 181 15.18 -5.20 -9.35
N PHE A 182 14.47 -4.09 -9.53
CA PHE A 182 15.05 -2.76 -9.37
C PHE A 182 15.50 -2.51 -7.92
N ALA A 183 14.77 -3.00 -6.91
CA ALA A 183 15.22 -2.93 -5.53
C ALA A 183 16.57 -3.63 -5.32
N TYR A 184 16.73 -4.83 -5.88
CA TYR A 184 18.01 -5.57 -5.86
C TYR A 184 19.13 -4.84 -6.60
N GLU A 185 18.86 -4.34 -7.82
CA GLU A 185 19.83 -3.57 -8.61
C GLU A 185 20.27 -2.29 -7.91
N ALA A 186 19.36 -1.59 -7.22
CA ALA A 186 19.69 -0.41 -6.45
C ALA A 186 20.63 -0.71 -5.27
N LEU A 187 20.54 -1.91 -4.67
CA LEU A 187 21.47 -2.36 -3.64
C LEU A 187 22.85 -2.72 -4.20
N LEU A 188 22.95 -3.19 -5.45
CA LEU A 188 24.24 -3.42 -6.12
C LEU A 188 25.03 -2.12 -6.36
N TRP A 189 24.34 -0.97 -6.42
CA TRP A 189 25.01 0.34 -6.57
C TRP A 189 25.74 0.80 -5.31
N ARG A 190 25.54 0.13 -4.17
CA ARG A 190 26.23 0.47 -2.93
C ARG A 190 27.71 0.05 -3.05
N PRO A 191 28.66 0.85 -2.52
CA PRO A 191 30.08 0.59 -2.76
C PRO A 191 30.57 -0.75 -2.23
N VAL A 192 29.92 -1.25 -1.17
CA VAL A 192 30.19 -2.58 -0.59
C VAL A 192 29.96 -3.75 -1.54
N ASN A 193 29.18 -3.53 -2.61
CA ASN A 193 28.83 -4.50 -3.64
C ASN A 193 29.44 -4.15 -5.01
N GLU A 194 30.28 -3.11 -5.11
CA GLU A 194 30.90 -2.72 -6.38
C GLU A 194 31.74 -3.87 -6.98
N GLY A 195 31.55 -4.11 -8.27
CA GLY A 195 32.22 -5.20 -9.00
C GLY A 195 31.63 -6.60 -8.77
N SER A 196 30.58 -6.72 -7.94
CA SER A 196 29.84 -7.98 -7.73
C SER A 196 28.52 -8.01 -8.49
N ASN A 197 28.08 -9.21 -8.89
CA ASN A 197 26.73 -9.45 -9.42
C ASN A 197 25.74 -9.83 -8.31
N GLN A 198 26.23 -9.92 -7.06
CA GLN A 198 25.50 -10.32 -5.87
C GLN A 198 25.66 -9.30 -4.75
N ILE A 199 24.62 -9.13 -3.94
CA ILE A 199 24.65 -8.23 -2.78
C ILE A 199 25.13 -8.99 -1.55
N ARG A 200 25.79 -8.30 -0.61
CA ARG A 200 26.10 -8.89 0.70
C ARG A 200 24.81 -9.23 1.46
N LYS A 201 24.81 -10.34 2.20
CA LYS A 201 23.66 -10.73 3.02
C LYS A 201 23.31 -9.70 4.09
N THR A 202 24.32 -9.08 4.69
CA THR A 202 24.14 -7.98 5.66
C THR A 202 23.38 -6.79 5.07
N ASP A 203 23.61 -6.47 3.79
CA ASP A 203 22.89 -5.44 3.06
C ASP A 203 21.44 -5.82 2.78
N ALA A 204 21.21 -7.06 2.34
CA ALA A 204 19.87 -7.58 2.11
C ALA A 204 19.04 -7.56 3.40
N GLN A 205 19.63 -7.98 4.52
CA GLN A 205 18.99 -7.94 5.84
C GLN A 205 18.72 -6.49 6.30
N ARG A 206 19.70 -5.58 6.15
CA ARG A 206 19.53 -4.16 6.47
C ARG A 206 18.39 -3.54 5.64
N TYR A 207 18.34 -3.85 4.34
CA TYR A 207 17.26 -3.41 3.46
C TYR A 207 15.89 -3.89 3.92
N ILE A 208 15.72 -5.20 4.19
CA ILE A 208 14.44 -5.76 4.64
C ILE A 208 14.00 -5.13 5.97
N LYS A 209 14.93 -4.95 6.92
CA LYS A 209 14.66 -4.28 8.19
C LYS A 209 14.14 -2.85 7.99
N LEU A 210 14.82 -2.06 7.16
CA LEU A 210 14.42 -0.67 6.87
C LEU A 210 13.08 -0.63 6.12
N LEU A 211 12.88 -1.49 5.13
CA LEU A 211 11.66 -1.56 4.34
C LEU A 211 10.45 -1.84 5.24
N ARG A 212 10.59 -2.78 6.17
CA ARG A 212 9.55 -3.11 7.16
C ARG A 212 9.31 -1.95 8.11
N ALA A 213 10.36 -1.34 8.67
CA ALA A 213 10.23 -0.19 9.57
C ALA A 213 9.46 0.98 8.93
N ILE A 214 9.63 1.18 7.61
CA ILE A 214 8.99 2.27 6.87
C ILE A 214 7.52 1.96 6.51
N TYR A 215 7.21 0.73 6.12
CA TYR A 215 5.91 0.39 5.51
C TYR A 215 5.03 -0.57 6.29
N ILE A 216 5.59 -1.36 7.21
CA ILE A 216 4.88 -2.38 7.98
C ILE A 216 5.00 -2.01 9.46
N PRO A 217 4.08 -1.20 9.99
CA PRO A 217 4.11 -0.83 11.41
C PRO A 217 3.95 -2.10 12.26
N SER A 218 4.94 -2.39 13.10
CA SER A 218 4.88 -3.46 14.09
C SER A 218 3.89 -3.05 15.18
N HIS A 219 2.64 -3.46 15.06
CA HIS A 219 1.66 -3.33 16.13
C HIS A 219 2.00 -4.32 17.26
N GLY A 220 2.92 -3.95 18.15
CA GLY A 220 3.11 -4.60 19.44
C GLY A 220 4.07 -5.79 19.53
N THR A 221 4.74 -6.20 18.44
CA THR A 221 5.88 -7.12 18.51
C THR A 221 7.14 -6.38 18.14
N SER A 222 8.00 -6.17 19.13
CA SER A 222 9.40 -5.81 18.94
C SER A 222 10.14 -6.99 18.32
N GLU A 223 9.85 -7.31 17.05
CA GLU A 223 10.73 -8.12 16.23
C GLU A 223 11.80 -7.19 15.65
N MET A 224 12.64 -6.69 16.55
CA MET A 224 13.97 -6.28 16.17
C MET A 224 14.62 -7.56 15.67
N LEU A 225 14.72 -7.74 14.34
CA LEU A 225 15.76 -8.57 13.77
C LEU A 225 17.06 -8.02 14.35
N GLU A 226 17.52 -8.65 15.42
CA GLU A 226 18.86 -8.48 15.95
C GLU A 226 19.76 -8.89 14.80
N ILE A 227 20.29 -7.88 14.11
CA ILE A 227 21.48 -8.04 13.30
C ILE A 227 22.54 -8.39 14.33
N HIS A 228 22.65 -9.66 14.68
CA HIS A 228 23.83 -10.16 15.34
C HIS A 228 24.98 -9.69 14.47
N GLY A 229 25.92 -8.97 15.09
CA GLY A 229 27.10 -8.38 14.45
C GLY A 229 28.07 -9.48 14.03
N ASP A 230 27.57 -10.46 13.29
CA ASP A 230 28.35 -11.51 12.71
C ASP A 230 28.84 -11.01 11.36
N THR A 231 30.14 -11.18 11.13
CA THR A 231 30.86 -10.89 9.89
C THR A 231 30.46 -11.87 8.79
N ASP A 232 29.15 -11.97 8.52
CA ASP A 232 28.61 -12.80 7.46
C ASP A 232 28.88 -12.12 6.11
N THR A 233 29.99 -12.48 5.49
CA THR A 233 30.39 -12.02 4.16
C THR A 233 29.71 -12.80 3.05
N SER A 234 28.70 -13.63 3.36
CA SER A 234 27.96 -14.35 2.33
C SER A 234 27.27 -13.40 1.35
N LEU A 235 27.15 -13.88 0.12
CA LEU A 235 26.52 -13.19 -0.98
C LEU A 235 25.11 -13.74 -1.18
N VAL A 236 24.22 -12.86 -1.60
CA VAL A 236 22.81 -13.14 -1.88
C VAL A 236 22.56 -12.86 -3.36
N SER A 237 22.16 -13.90 -4.08
CA SER A 237 21.69 -13.80 -5.46
C SER A 237 20.32 -13.13 -5.57
N LEU A 238 19.93 -12.71 -6.78
CA LEU A 238 18.58 -12.19 -7.03
C LEU A 238 17.49 -13.18 -6.59
N ALA A 239 17.68 -14.48 -6.83
CA ALA A 239 16.69 -15.50 -6.48
C ALA A 239 16.50 -15.58 -4.95
N GLU A 240 17.58 -15.61 -4.19
CA GLU A 240 17.54 -15.62 -2.71
C GLU A 240 16.95 -14.32 -2.17
N PHE A 241 17.32 -13.17 -2.74
CA PHE A 241 16.74 -11.88 -2.38
C PHE A 241 15.22 -11.85 -2.59
N LEU A 242 14.71 -12.41 -3.70
CA LEU A 242 13.27 -12.45 -3.96
C LEU A 242 12.54 -13.31 -2.92
N VAL A 243 13.13 -14.42 -2.49
CA VAL A 243 12.57 -15.24 -1.40
C VAL A 243 12.52 -14.44 -0.10
N MET A 244 13.60 -13.73 0.27
CA MET A 244 13.62 -12.87 1.45
C MET A 244 12.60 -11.72 1.36
N PHE A 245 12.41 -11.16 0.16
CA PHE A 245 11.50 -10.05 -0.09
C PHE A 245 10.03 -10.48 0.01
N ASP A 246 9.68 -11.64 -0.55
CA ASP A 246 8.31 -12.15 -0.61
C ASP A 246 7.87 -12.87 0.67
N ASP A 247 8.78 -13.08 1.63
CA ASP A 247 8.46 -13.67 2.93
C ASP A 247 7.37 -12.84 3.64
N PRO A 248 6.21 -13.44 4.00
CA PRO A 248 5.09 -12.73 4.60
C PRO A 248 5.36 -12.27 6.03
N ASP A 249 6.21 -13.00 6.76
CA ASP A 249 6.44 -12.80 8.18
C ASP A 249 7.66 -11.89 8.39
N TRP A 250 8.73 -12.13 7.63
CA TRP A 250 10.05 -11.50 7.78
C TRP A 250 10.42 -10.53 6.66
N GLY A 251 9.73 -10.57 5.52
CA GLY A 251 10.01 -9.79 4.32
C GLY A 251 9.11 -8.57 4.14
N PHE A 252 8.92 -8.15 2.89
CA PHE A 252 7.92 -7.14 2.55
C PHE A 252 6.51 -7.74 2.57
N GLY A 253 6.32 -8.95 2.00
CA GLY A 253 5.11 -9.80 2.09
C GLY A 253 3.77 -9.23 1.58
N ILE A 254 3.59 -7.92 1.68
CA ILE A 254 2.36 -7.14 1.51
C ILE A 254 2.11 -6.74 0.06
N MET A 255 3.09 -6.94 -0.81
CA MET A 255 3.05 -6.48 -2.19
C MET A 255 1.84 -7.02 -2.95
N SER A 256 1.47 -8.28 -2.73
CA SER A 256 0.30 -8.89 -3.37
C SER A 256 -1.01 -8.17 -3.00
N THR A 257 -1.19 -7.81 -1.72
CA THR A 257 -2.34 -7.03 -1.24
C THR A 257 -2.29 -5.59 -1.78
N LEU A 258 -1.11 -4.96 -1.81
CA LEU A 258 -0.93 -3.63 -2.40
C LEU A 258 -1.34 -3.62 -3.88
N LEU A 259 -0.90 -4.61 -4.67
CA LEU A 259 -1.23 -4.72 -6.09
C LEU A 259 -2.74 -4.93 -6.32
N LYS A 260 -3.42 -5.71 -5.47
CA LYS A 260 -4.88 -5.82 -5.50
C LYS A 260 -5.54 -4.44 -5.34
N LEU A 261 -5.03 -3.60 -4.44
CA LEU A 261 -5.54 -2.24 -4.26
C LEU A 261 -5.19 -1.32 -5.44
N GLU A 262 -3.99 -1.40 -6.01
CA GLU A 262 -3.60 -0.59 -7.17
C GLU A 262 -4.53 -0.83 -8.38
N ILE A 263 -4.97 -2.07 -8.58
CA ILE A 263 -5.90 -2.44 -9.65
C ILE A 263 -7.34 -2.09 -9.29
N GLY A 264 -7.73 -2.35 -8.03
CA GLY A 264 -9.12 -2.36 -7.60
C GLY A 264 -9.63 -1.07 -6.97
N ASP A 265 -8.78 -0.09 -6.63
CA ASP A 265 -9.17 1.06 -5.79
C ASP A 265 -10.21 2.01 -6.38
N ARG A 266 -10.54 1.85 -7.67
CA ARG A 266 -11.60 2.59 -8.38
C ARG A 266 -12.83 1.75 -8.71
N ASN A 267 -12.84 0.46 -8.35
CA ASN A 267 -13.96 -0.42 -8.62
C ASN A 267 -15.18 0.02 -7.83
N ARG A 268 -16.32 0.18 -8.51
CA ARG A 268 -17.59 0.58 -7.90
C ARG A 268 -18.50 -0.62 -7.78
N HIS A 269 -19.16 -0.77 -6.63
CA HIS A 269 -20.08 -1.88 -6.33
C HIS A 269 -21.54 -1.44 -6.50
N GLY A 270 -21.86 -0.77 -7.60
CA GLY A 270 -23.23 -0.29 -7.88
C GLY A 270 -23.81 0.58 -6.77
N SER A 271 -24.95 0.15 -6.22
CA SER A 271 -25.67 0.82 -5.12
C SER A 271 -25.23 0.39 -3.72
N HIS A 272 -24.21 -0.47 -3.60
CA HIS A 272 -23.75 -0.94 -2.30
C HIS A 272 -23.09 0.18 -1.49
N VAL A 273 -23.57 0.35 -0.25
CA VAL A 273 -23.02 1.28 0.73
C VAL A 273 -22.43 0.51 1.91
N CYS A 274 -21.38 1.07 2.51
CA CYS A 274 -20.77 0.54 3.72
C CYS A 274 -21.77 0.64 4.87
N ALA A 275 -22.00 -0.46 5.58
CA ALA A 275 -22.95 -0.51 6.69
C ALA A 275 -22.53 0.38 7.87
N THR A 276 -21.23 0.63 8.02
CA THR A 276 -20.66 1.46 9.08
C THR A 276 -20.61 2.94 8.71
N CYS A 277 -19.86 3.31 7.67
CA CYS A 277 -19.68 4.72 7.31
C CYS A 277 -20.78 5.28 6.39
N ARG A 278 -21.70 4.43 5.90
CA ARG A 278 -22.82 4.78 5.01
C ARG A 278 -22.44 5.34 3.63
N TYR A 279 -21.16 5.37 3.29
CA TYR A 279 -20.69 5.77 1.96
C TYR A 279 -20.80 4.66 0.92
N PRO A 280 -20.98 5.01 -0.37
CA PRO A 280 -20.82 4.06 -1.48
C PRO A 280 -19.49 3.31 -1.39
N ILE A 281 -19.52 2.01 -1.62
CA ILE A 281 -18.31 1.19 -1.58
C ILE A 281 -17.56 1.34 -2.90
N ILE A 282 -16.39 1.97 -2.82
CA ILE A 282 -15.39 2.07 -3.88
C ILE A 282 -14.15 1.31 -3.41
N GLY A 283 -13.56 0.49 -4.28
CA GLY A 283 -12.46 -0.40 -3.93
C GLY A 283 -12.93 -1.79 -3.49
N PRO A 284 -12.21 -2.48 -2.59
CA PRO A 284 -12.62 -3.79 -2.13
C PRO A 284 -13.89 -3.73 -1.28
N ARG A 285 -14.79 -4.70 -1.49
CA ARG A 285 -16.03 -4.87 -0.73
C ARG A 285 -15.96 -6.13 0.12
N PHE A 286 -16.12 -5.98 1.43
CA PHE A 286 -16.14 -7.10 2.38
C PHE A 286 -17.56 -7.38 2.83
N LYS A 287 -18.16 -8.46 2.34
CA LYS A 287 -19.52 -8.87 2.74
C LYS A 287 -19.43 -9.86 3.89
N GLU A 288 -20.14 -9.59 4.97
CA GLU A 288 -20.31 -10.53 6.07
C GLU A 288 -21.35 -11.60 5.68
N MET A 289 -21.07 -12.86 5.95
CA MET A 289 -21.83 -13.96 5.36
C MET A 289 -23.06 -14.39 6.16
N LYS A 290 -23.19 -14.02 7.44
CA LYS A 290 -24.34 -14.39 8.29
C LYS A 290 -25.44 -13.33 8.27
N SER A 291 -25.08 -12.07 8.47
CA SER A 291 -25.94 -10.89 8.53
C SER A 291 -25.95 -10.07 7.24
N HIS A 292 -25.14 -10.47 6.25
CA HIS A 292 -25.17 -9.94 4.88
C HIS A 292 -24.88 -8.43 4.71
N PHE A 293 -24.43 -7.75 5.76
CA PHE A 293 -23.96 -6.37 5.64
C PHE A 293 -22.60 -6.32 4.91
N SER A 294 -22.28 -5.16 4.32
CA SER A 294 -21.03 -4.95 3.59
C SER A 294 -20.22 -3.82 4.22
N LEU A 295 -18.91 -3.97 4.26
CA LEU A 295 -17.96 -2.94 4.69
C LEU A 295 -17.09 -2.52 3.51
N CYS A 296 -16.72 -1.23 3.47
CA CYS A 296 -15.61 -0.78 2.64
C CYS A 296 -14.28 -1.22 3.26
N GLY A 297 -13.21 -1.19 2.46
CA GLY A 297 -11.87 -1.57 2.91
C GLY A 297 -11.42 -0.88 4.20
N GLN A 298 -11.70 0.43 4.36
CA GLN A 298 -11.32 1.18 5.56
C GLN A 298 -12.03 0.69 6.82
N CYS A 299 -13.36 0.50 6.77
CA CYS A 299 -14.10 0.02 7.95
C CYS A 299 -13.74 -1.42 8.30
N TYR A 300 -13.48 -2.26 7.28
CA TYR A 300 -13.01 -3.62 7.47
C TYR A 300 -11.62 -3.64 8.13
N SER A 301 -10.64 -2.88 7.61
CA SER A 301 -9.28 -2.81 8.15
C SER A 301 -9.23 -2.28 9.58
N GLU A 302 -10.11 -1.33 9.92
CA GLU A 302 -10.25 -0.78 11.27
C GLU A 302 -11.07 -1.65 12.23
N GLY A 303 -11.67 -2.76 11.75
CA GLY A 303 -12.47 -3.66 12.58
C GLY A 303 -13.80 -3.05 13.03
N LYS A 304 -14.32 -2.08 12.28
CA LYS A 304 -15.56 -1.38 12.60
C LYS A 304 -16.76 -2.13 12.06
N VAL A 305 -17.72 -2.43 12.92
CA VAL A 305 -19.00 -3.06 12.55
C VAL A 305 -20.17 -2.29 13.15
N PRO A 306 -21.37 -2.31 12.54
CA PRO A 306 -22.53 -1.68 13.13
C PRO A 306 -22.93 -2.38 14.44
N PRO A 307 -23.37 -1.65 15.49
CA PRO A 307 -23.72 -2.26 16.77
C PRO A 307 -24.90 -3.24 16.66
N SER A 308 -25.84 -2.96 15.76
CA SER A 308 -27.00 -3.82 15.48
C SER A 308 -26.63 -5.22 14.95
N TYR A 309 -25.38 -5.41 14.52
CA TYR A 309 -24.84 -6.69 14.06
C TYR A 309 -23.72 -7.20 14.97
N LYS A 310 -23.72 -6.84 16.27
CA LYS A 310 -22.74 -7.35 17.23
C LYS A 310 -22.79 -8.89 17.30
N GLN A 311 -21.64 -9.53 17.12
CA GLN A 311 -21.45 -10.98 17.12
C GLN A 311 -20.12 -11.34 17.77
N GLU A 312 -19.97 -12.58 18.23
CA GLU A 312 -18.70 -13.08 18.77
C GLU A 312 -17.60 -13.15 17.71
N ALA A 313 -17.95 -13.56 16.49
CA ALA A 313 -17.06 -13.63 15.35
C ALA A 313 -17.81 -13.39 14.03
N TYR A 314 -17.09 -12.88 13.05
CA TYR A 314 -17.61 -12.49 11.74
C TYR A 314 -16.90 -13.28 10.66
N LYS A 315 -17.62 -13.72 9.62
CA LYS A 315 -17.01 -14.37 8.44
C LYS A 315 -17.21 -13.47 7.24
N PHE A 316 -16.12 -12.92 6.71
CA PHE A 316 -16.17 -12.01 5.58
C PHE A 316 -15.73 -12.70 4.29
N LYS A 317 -16.41 -12.37 3.19
CA LYS A 317 -15.97 -12.65 1.83
C LYS A 317 -15.64 -11.33 1.13
N GLU A 318 -14.48 -11.26 0.50
CA GLU A 318 -14.08 -10.13 -0.34
C GLU A 318 -14.62 -10.29 -1.77
N TYR A 319 -15.08 -9.18 -2.34
CA TYR A 319 -15.45 -9.06 -3.74
C TYR A 319 -14.64 -7.93 -4.37
N ALA A 320 -13.91 -8.25 -5.44
CA ALA A 320 -13.15 -7.25 -6.20
C ALA A 320 -14.05 -6.46 -7.17
N ASN A 321 -15.14 -7.07 -7.64
CA ASN A 321 -16.12 -6.47 -8.53
C ASN A 321 -17.50 -7.17 -8.44
N GLU A 322 -18.51 -6.59 -9.07
CA GLU A 322 -19.87 -7.15 -9.08
C GLU A 322 -20.01 -8.46 -9.86
N ALA A 323 -19.17 -8.72 -10.87
CA ALA A 323 -19.25 -9.97 -11.61
C ALA A 323 -18.91 -11.18 -10.73
N GLU A 324 -17.95 -11.04 -9.82
CA GLU A 324 -17.65 -12.05 -8.79
C GLU A 324 -18.82 -12.26 -7.83
N ALA A 325 -19.48 -11.17 -7.43
CA ALA A 325 -20.65 -11.21 -6.57
C ALA A 325 -21.86 -11.90 -7.22
N LEU A 326 -22.04 -11.71 -8.53
CA LEU A 326 -23.12 -12.34 -9.28
C LEU A 326 -22.90 -13.84 -9.48
N LYS A 327 -21.66 -14.28 -9.75
CA LYS A 327 -21.32 -15.71 -9.85
C LYS A 327 -21.72 -16.47 -8.59
N ASP A 328 -21.45 -15.90 -7.43
CA ASP A 328 -21.88 -16.47 -6.14
C ASP A 328 -23.40 -16.60 -6.05
N LYS A 329 -24.16 -15.55 -6.39
CA LYS A 329 -25.62 -15.60 -6.33
C LYS A 329 -26.17 -16.70 -7.23
N CYS A 330 -25.68 -16.83 -8.47
CA CYS A 330 -26.13 -17.85 -9.42
C CYS A 330 -25.82 -19.29 -8.96
N LEU A 331 -24.67 -19.53 -8.32
CA LEU A 331 -24.34 -20.84 -7.77
C LEU A 331 -25.30 -21.25 -6.65
N TRP A 332 -25.75 -20.30 -5.83
CA TRP A 332 -26.72 -20.56 -4.76
C TRP A 332 -28.13 -20.84 -5.31
N PHE A 333 -28.53 -20.17 -6.41
CA PHE A 333 -29.80 -20.48 -7.08
C PHE A 333 -29.80 -21.86 -7.76
N GLY A 334 -28.68 -22.32 -8.31
CA GLY A 334 -28.56 -23.66 -8.91
C GLY A 334 -28.64 -24.82 -7.91
N LEU A 335 -28.29 -24.58 -6.64
CA LEU A 335 -28.42 -25.56 -5.55
C LEU A 335 -29.84 -25.65 -4.99
N HIS A 336 -30.61 -24.55 -5.04
CA HIS A 336 -32.00 -24.54 -4.57
C HIS A 336 -33.04 -24.91 -5.65
N SER A 337 -32.69 -24.99 -6.93
CA SER A 337 -33.65 -25.31 -8.01
C SER A 337 -33.92 -26.81 -8.21
N LYS A 338 -33.40 -27.71 -7.37
CA LYS A 338 -33.65 -29.16 -7.45
C LYS A 338 -34.74 -29.67 -6.48
N GLY A 339 -35.65 -28.81 -6.04
CA GLY A 339 -36.70 -29.16 -5.09
C GLY A 339 -38.07 -28.54 -5.39
N SER A 340 -38.70 -28.93 -6.51
CA SER A 340 -40.14 -28.77 -6.77
C SER A 340 -40.52 -29.63 -7.98
N SER A 341 -40.77 -30.94 -7.80
CA SER A 341 -42.10 -31.60 -7.65
C SER A 341 -42.79 -31.88 -9.02
N PRO A 342 -43.52 -33.00 -9.24
CA PRO A 342 -44.77 -33.23 -8.52
C PRO A 342 -45.04 -34.69 -8.07
N THR A 343 -45.69 -34.79 -6.91
CA THR A 343 -46.66 -35.85 -6.61
C THR A 343 -47.76 -35.85 -7.68
N ALA A 344 -47.98 -37.00 -8.31
CA ALA A 344 -49.19 -37.30 -9.04
C ALA A 344 -49.84 -38.53 -8.39
N ALA A 345 -51.17 -38.43 -8.23
CA ALA A 345 -52.07 -39.37 -7.58
C ALA A 345 -52.19 -40.70 -8.33
#